data_AF-A0A640MYK5-F1
#
_entry.id   AF-A0A640MYK5-F1
#
_cell.length_a   1.000
_cell.length_b   1.000
_cell.length_c   1.000
_cell.angle_alpha   90.00
_cell.angle_beta   90.00
_cell.angle_gamma   90.00
#
_symmetry.space_group_name_H-M   'P 1'
#
loop_
_entity.id
_entity.type
_entity.pdbx_description
1 polymer ?
#
loop_
_entity_poly.entity_id
_entity_poly.type
_entity_poly.pdbx_seq_one_letter_code
_entity_poly.pdbx_strand_id
1 'polypeptide(L)' 'MILLGSEDDGADLIIGKIVKYHIQDDVYFGDSKIDAKQLKPVARLAGNDYAKLGEQFTIERPSN' A
#
# COMPACT_ATOMS: atom_id res chain seq x y z
N MET A 1 10.82 18.14 -17.89
CA MET A 1 10.50 16.71 -17.86
C MET A 1 11.65 16.04 -17.13
N ILE A 2 11.37 15.19 -16.14
CA ILE A 2 12.42 14.41 -15.46
C ILE A 2 12.58 13.13 -16.28
N LEU A 3 13.79 12.89 -16.78
CA LEU A 3 14.15 11.62 -17.42
C LEU A 3 14.29 10.59 -16.29
N LEU A 4 13.56 9.48 -16.41
CA LEU A 4 13.60 8.33 -15.52
C LEU A 4 14.16 7.15 -16.32
N GLY A 5 15.14 6.44 -15.76
CA GLY A 5 15.75 5.25 -16.33
C GLY A 5 16.92 5.54 -17.29
N SER A 6 17.78 4.53 -17.46
CA SER A 6 18.78 4.43 -18.53
C SER A 6 18.46 3.22 -19.41
N GLU A 7 18.92 3.21 -20.67
CA GLU A 7 18.61 2.13 -21.64
C GLU A 7 19.05 0.73 -21.16
N ASP A 8 20.05 0.64 -20.30
CA ASP A 8 20.63 -0.61 -19.81
C ASP A 8 20.25 -0.89 -18.34
N ASP A 9 19.05 -1.42 -18.09
CA ASP A 9 18.61 -1.98 -16.80
C ASP A 9 18.57 -1.00 -15.59
N GLY A 10 18.36 0.29 -15.83
CA GLY A 10 18.21 1.28 -14.77
C GLY A 10 16.88 1.19 -14.02
N ALA A 11 16.90 1.35 -12.70
CA ALA A 11 15.70 1.57 -11.88
C ALA A 11 15.80 2.92 -11.16
N ASP A 12 14.69 3.66 -11.12
CA ASP A 12 14.60 4.92 -10.38
C ASP A 12 13.87 4.74 -9.06
N LEU A 13 14.45 5.29 -7.99
CA LEU A 13 13.77 5.44 -6.71
C LEU A 13 13.17 6.84 -6.61
N ILE A 14 11.84 6.92 -6.54
CA ILE A 14 11.12 8.19 -6.35
C ILE A 14 10.75 8.32 -4.88
N ILE A 15 11.23 9.38 -4.21
CA ILE A 15 10.88 9.72 -2.82
C ILE A 15 10.01 10.97 -2.82
N GLY A 16 8.73 10.80 -2.46
CA GLY A 16 7.77 11.89 -2.35
C GLY A 16 7.33 12.14 -0.91
N LYS A 17 7.01 13.40 -0.59
CA LYS A 17 6.35 13.76 0.67
C LYS A 17 4.83 13.69 0.50
N ILE A 18 4.15 12.92 1.36
CA ILE A 18 2.68 12.93 1.40
C ILE A 18 2.21 14.26 2.00
N VAL A 19 1.36 14.98 1.28
CA VAL A 19 0.83 16.29 1.69
C VAL A 19 -0.67 16.27 1.97
N LYS A 20 -1.39 15.25 1.46
CA LYS A 20 -2.84 15.10 1.62
C LYS A 20 -3.26 13.66 1.34
N TYR A 21 -4.34 13.23 1.99
CA TYR A 21 -5.05 11.98 1.69
C TYR A 21 -6.46 12.29 1.20
N HIS A 22 -6.97 11.43 0.32
CA HIS A 22 -8.36 11.38 -0.09
C HIS A 22 -8.84 9.96 0.18
N ILE A 23 -9.75 9.80 1.14
CA ILE A 23 -10.19 8.50 1.66
C ILE A 23 -11.71 8.53 1.70
N GLN A 24 -12.35 7.43 1.32
CA GLN A 24 -13.79 7.27 1.42
C GLN A 24 -14.20 7.19 2.90
N ASP A 25 -15.27 7.89 3.28
CA ASP A 25 -15.67 8.04 4.68
C ASP A 25 -15.96 6.69 5.37
N ASP A 26 -16.47 5.70 4.64
CA ASP A 26 -16.77 4.35 5.16
C ASP A 26 -15.55 3.43 5.28
N VAL A 27 -14.37 3.88 4.83
CA VAL A 27 -13.09 3.18 4.95
C VAL A 27 -12.28 3.72 6.15
N TYR A 28 -12.55 4.95 6.59
CA TYR A 28 -11.79 5.59 7.66
C TYR A 28 -12.52 5.51 9.01
N PHE A 29 -11.82 5.13 10.07
CA PHE A 29 -12.42 5.01 11.40
C PHE A 29 -11.44 5.37 12.53
N GLY A 30 -11.98 5.67 13.72
CA GLY A 30 -11.20 5.87 14.94
C GLY A 30 -10.13 6.96 14.84
N ASP A 31 -10.43 8.03 14.10
CA ASP A 31 -9.61 9.23 13.87
C ASP A 31 -8.19 8.99 13.34
N SER A 32 -7.89 7.77 12.87
CA SER A 32 -6.53 7.42 12.42
C SER A 32 -6.40 6.09 11.67
N LYS A 33 -7.47 5.31 11.51
CA LYS A 33 -7.39 3.91 11.03
C LYS A 33 -8.12 3.71 9.72
N ILE A 34 -7.65 2.73 8.96
CA ILE A 34 -8.24 2.27 7.70
C ILE A 34 -8.82 0.89 7.91
N ASP A 35 -10.10 0.72 7.58
CA ASP A 35 -10.71 -0.60 7.53
C ASP A 35 -10.24 -1.29 6.24
N ALA A 36 -9.25 -2.18 6.39
CA ALA A 36 -8.70 -2.94 5.27
C ALA A 36 -9.76 -3.80 4.56
N LYS A 37 -10.78 -4.30 5.28
CA LYS A 37 -11.84 -5.12 4.69
C LYS A 37 -12.75 -4.27 3.80
N GLN A 38 -13.07 -3.05 4.22
CA GLN A 38 -13.84 -2.11 3.41
C GLN A 38 -13.04 -1.56 2.24
N LEU A 39 -11.74 -1.29 2.44
CA LEU A 39 -10.83 -0.83 1.38
C LEU A 39 -10.67 -1.86 0.24
N LYS A 40 -10.75 -3.16 0.55
CA LYS A 40 -10.56 -4.27 -0.42
C LYS A 40 -9.30 -4.11 -1.29
N PRO A 41 -8.11 -3.92 -0.68
CA PRO A 41 -6.88 -3.74 -1.44
C PRO A 41 -6.52 -5.01 -2.24
N VAL A 42 -5.79 -4.80 -3.33
CA VAL A 42 -5.21 -5.87 -4.14
C VAL A 42 -3.68 -5.79 -4.13
N ALA A 43 -3.03 -6.94 -4.10
CA ALA A 43 -1.58 -7.07 -4.24
C ALA A 43 -1.23 -7.62 -5.62
N ARG A 44 -0.14 -7.14 -6.21
CA ARG A 44 0.38 -7.65 -7.50
C ARG A 44 1.18 -8.93 -7.27
N LEU A 45 0.98 -9.93 -8.10
CA LEU A 45 1.76 -11.16 -8.17
C LEU A 45 2.56 -11.23 -9.48
N ALA A 46 3.32 -12.32 -9.65
CA ALA A 46 4.04 -12.59 -10.88
C ALA A 46 3.10 -12.68 -12.09
N GLY A 47 3.63 -12.30 -13.26
CA GLY A 47 2.83 -12.26 -14.49
C GLY A 47 1.65 -11.29 -14.36
N ASN A 48 0.46 -11.75 -14.73
CA ASN A 48 -0.76 -10.96 -14.74
C ASN A 48 -1.64 -11.16 -13.51
N ASP A 49 -1.17 -11.90 -12.50
CA ASP A 49 -1.98 -12.32 -11.38
C ASP A 49 -1.99 -11.29 -10.25
N TYR A 50 -3.08 -11.31 -9.47
CA TYR A 50 -3.29 -10.43 -8.33
C TYR A 50 -3.92 -11.21 -7.18
N ALA A 51 -3.58 -10.83 -5.95
CA ALA A 51 -4.20 -11.35 -4.74
C ALA A 51 -5.16 -10.32 -4.14
N LYS A 52 -6.29 -10.79 -3.60
CA LYS A 52 -7.17 -10.00 -2.72
C LYS A 52 -6.56 -9.94 -1.31
N LEU A 53 -7.13 -9.11 -0.44
CA LEU A 53 -6.84 -9.14 1.00
C LEU A 53 -6.99 -10.57 1.55
N GLY A 54 -5.91 -11.09 2.12
CA GLY A 54 -5.87 -12.43 2.73
C GLY A 54 -6.44 -12.47 4.15
N GLU A 55 -6.19 -13.59 4.83
CA GLU A 55 -6.55 -13.77 6.23
C GLU A 55 -5.75 -12.83 7.14
N GLN A 56 -6.41 -12.25 8.15
CA GLN A 56 -5.78 -11.40 9.15
C GLN A 56 -5.68 -12.16 10.47
N PHE A 57 -4.52 -12.08 11.09
CA PHE A 57 -4.27 -12.58 12.44
C PHE A 57 -3.47 -11.54 13.23
N THR A 58 -3.58 -11.59 14.55
CA THR A 58 -2.89 -10.64 15.44
C THR A 58 -1.74 -11.36 16.13
N ILE A 59 -0.56 -10.75 16.10
CA ILE A 59 0.58 -11.13 16.93
C ILE A 59 0.70 -10.07 18.01
N GLU A 60 0.52 -10.46 19.28
CA GLU A 60 0.76 -9.56 20.41
C GLU A 60 2.24 -9.20 20.48
N ARG A 61 2.53 -7.91 20.71
CA ARG A 61 3.90 -7.44 20.86
C ARG A 61 4.58 -8.19 22.01
N PRO A 62 5.77 -8.81 21.81
CA PRO A 62 6.50 -9.44 22.89
C PRO A 62 6.77 -8.45 24.03
N SER A 63 6.53 -8.88 25.26
CA SER A 63 6.58 -8.04 26.47
C SER A 63 7.93 -8.05 27.20
N ASN A 64 9.01 -8.52 26.55
CA ASN A 64 10.36 -8.57 27.11
C ASN A 64 11.41 -8.01 26.13
#